data_AF-A0A382PIB3-F1
#
_entry.id   AF-A0A382PIB3-F1
#
_cell.length_a   1.000
_cell.length_b   1.000
_cell.length_c   1.000
_cell.angle_alpha   90.00
_cell.angle_beta   90.00
_cell.angle_gamma   90.00
#
_symmetry.space_group_name_H-M   'P 1'
#
loop_
_entity.id
_entity.type
_entity.pdbx_description
1 polymer ?
#
loop_
_entity_poly.entity_id
_entity_poly.type
_entity_poly.pdbx_seq_one_letter_code
_entity_poly.pdbx_strand_id
1 'polypeptide(L)'
;AEIDKIMKGASNFYSSKVTSEGRGRFPGQEKYNVAVGGYTVPTNIEGAVEDVEDIVKAWKSTEAAAYTSDIGSKWRSVFGVSNSSGGQTFPSGALVTDDPPVGTCCDGDAEWLNEFGDNPIKTPFQDGHYIYIVVPGGGAGNSASSPTIFVADLESPGDYYKKYAP
;
A
#
# COMPACT_ATOMS: atom_id res chain seq x y z
N ALA A 1 -6.99 13.44 -8.08
CA ALA A 1 -7.81 12.64 -7.15
C ALA A 1 -7.09 12.52 -5.81
N GLU A 2 -7.80 12.23 -4.73
CA GLU A 2 -7.22 12.13 -3.38
C GLU A 2 -6.11 11.05 -3.28
N ILE A 3 -6.25 9.94 -4.02
CA ILE A 3 -5.21 8.91 -4.15
C ILE A 3 -3.87 9.45 -4.72
N ASP A 4 -3.88 10.53 -5.51
CA ASP A 4 -2.66 11.15 -6.03
C ASP A 4 -1.82 11.78 -4.93
N LYS A 5 -2.47 12.28 -3.88
CA LYS A 5 -1.79 12.82 -2.70
C LYS A 5 -1.11 11.68 -1.94
N ILE A 6 -1.77 10.52 -1.80
CA ILE A 6 -1.18 9.31 -1.21
C ILE A 6 0.04 8.86 -2.00
N MET A 7 -0.04 8.79 -3.33
CA MET A 7 1.11 8.44 -4.17
C MET A 7 2.27 9.44 -4.04
N LYS A 8 1.95 10.73 -3.89
CA LYS A 8 2.97 11.76 -3.63
C LYS A 8 3.63 11.57 -2.26
N GLY A 9 2.85 11.25 -1.23
CA GLY A 9 3.36 10.86 0.09
C GLY A 9 4.31 9.67 0.00
N ALA A 10 3.92 8.62 -0.72
CA ALA A 10 4.77 7.44 -0.94
C ALA A 10 6.11 7.79 -1.59
N SER A 11 6.09 8.62 -2.64
CA SER A 11 7.29 9.04 -3.37
C SER A 11 8.20 9.93 -2.52
N ASN A 12 7.62 10.83 -1.73
CA ASN A 12 8.37 11.67 -0.78
C ASN A 12 9.05 10.83 0.30
N PHE A 13 8.29 9.91 0.93
CA PHE A 13 8.82 8.98 1.92
C PHE A 13 9.96 8.15 1.34
N TYR A 14 9.75 7.53 0.16
CA TYR A 14 10.78 6.77 -0.53
C TYR A 14 12.06 7.57 -0.74
N SER A 15 11.95 8.80 -1.26
CA SER A 15 13.09 9.68 -1.51
C SER A 15 13.83 10.09 -0.23
N SER A 16 13.08 10.33 0.85
CA SER A 16 13.64 10.57 2.19
C SER A 16 14.44 9.35 2.70
N LYS A 17 13.91 8.14 2.49
CA LYS A 17 14.57 6.89 2.88
C LYS A 17 15.77 6.55 2.01
N VAL A 18 15.76 6.87 0.71
CA VAL A 18 16.97 6.80 -0.12
C VAL A 18 18.10 7.63 0.51
N THR A 19 17.78 8.83 0.97
CA THR A 19 18.77 9.75 1.54
C THR A 19 19.28 9.30 2.92
N SER A 20 18.38 8.80 3.78
CA SER A 20 18.70 8.47 5.17
C SER A 20 19.16 7.02 5.38
N GLU A 21 18.68 6.08 4.59
CA GLU A 21 18.92 4.63 4.73
C GLU A 21 19.73 4.05 3.56
N GLY A 22 20.07 4.87 2.56
CA GLY A 22 20.88 4.52 1.38
C GLY A 22 20.12 3.75 0.29
N ARG A 23 19.02 3.09 0.64
CA ARG A 23 18.05 2.50 -0.29
C ARG A 23 16.66 2.92 0.13
N GLY A 24 15.84 3.32 -0.83
CA GLY A 24 14.46 3.70 -0.55
C GLY A 24 13.60 2.51 -0.16
N ARG A 25 12.66 2.77 0.74
CA ARG A 25 11.58 1.89 1.14
C ARG A 25 10.29 2.71 1.23
N PHE A 26 9.16 2.05 1.21
CA PHE A 26 7.85 2.67 1.41
C PHE A 26 7.41 2.56 2.87
N PRO A 27 6.35 3.29 3.28
CA PRO A 27 5.77 3.12 4.62
C PRO A 27 5.43 1.66 4.93
N GLY A 28 5.65 1.24 6.18
CA GLY A 28 5.44 -0.13 6.67
C GLY A 28 6.56 -1.13 6.31
N GLN A 29 7.30 -0.90 5.23
CA GLN A 29 8.45 -1.77 4.93
C GLN A 29 9.56 -1.58 5.97
N GLU A 30 10.13 -2.67 6.47
CA GLU A 30 11.33 -2.65 7.30
C GLU A 30 12.59 -2.41 6.48
N LYS A 31 12.57 -2.83 5.22
CA LYS A 31 13.66 -2.66 4.26
C LYS A 31 13.15 -2.77 2.83
N TYR A 32 13.93 -2.25 1.88
CA TYR A 32 13.63 -2.27 0.45
C TYR A 32 13.20 -3.64 -0.10
N ASN A 33 13.71 -4.74 0.46
CA ASN A 33 13.48 -6.12 0.02
C ASN A 33 12.51 -6.92 0.90
N VAL A 34 11.74 -6.25 1.76
CA VAL A 34 10.67 -6.86 2.57
C VAL A 34 9.33 -6.42 2.04
N ALA A 35 8.37 -7.33 1.91
CA ALA A 35 7.05 -7.02 1.38
C ALA A 35 6.18 -6.35 2.44
N VAL A 36 5.25 -5.50 2.02
CA VAL A 36 4.10 -5.13 2.85
C VAL A 36 2.86 -5.79 2.26
N GLY A 37 2.12 -6.50 3.10
CA GLY A 37 1.01 -7.34 2.67
C GLY A 37 1.45 -8.73 2.20
N GLY A 38 0.64 -9.36 1.36
CA GLY A 38 0.76 -10.79 1.01
C GLY A 38 1.55 -11.11 -0.26
N TYR A 39 2.17 -10.13 -0.91
CA TYR A 39 2.84 -10.30 -2.21
C TYR A 39 4.36 -10.26 -2.07
N THR A 40 4.99 -11.41 -1.94
CA THR A 40 6.40 -11.54 -1.52
C THR A 40 7.39 -11.80 -2.65
N VAL A 41 6.93 -12.00 -3.88
CA VAL A 41 7.81 -12.22 -5.03
C VAL A 41 8.47 -10.89 -5.40
N PRO A 42 9.82 -10.79 -5.40
CA PRO A 42 10.48 -9.50 -5.54
C PRO A 42 10.52 -9.00 -6.99
N THR A 43 10.66 -7.68 -7.15
CA THR A 43 10.62 -7.00 -8.45
C THR A 43 11.74 -7.37 -9.42
N ASN A 44 12.79 -8.07 -8.97
CA ASN A 44 13.84 -8.58 -9.85
C ASN A 44 13.46 -9.91 -10.55
N ILE A 45 12.28 -10.46 -10.24
CA ILE A 45 11.71 -11.64 -10.90
C ILE A 45 10.76 -11.15 -11.99
N GLU A 46 10.94 -11.66 -13.20
CA GLU A 46 10.10 -11.33 -14.36
C GLU A 46 8.63 -11.69 -14.08
N GLY A 47 7.72 -10.76 -14.38
CA GLY A 47 6.28 -10.93 -14.18
C GLY A 47 5.78 -10.63 -12.77
N ALA A 48 6.67 -10.46 -11.77
CA ALA A 48 6.25 -10.35 -10.37
C ALA A 48 5.33 -9.15 -10.09
N VAL A 49 5.57 -8.01 -10.74
CA VAL A 49 4.74 -6.80 -10.58
C VAL A 49 3.48 -6.88 -11.44
N GLU A 50 3.61 -7.46 -12.62
CA GLU A 50 2.53 -7.65 -13.58
C GLU A 50 1.45 -8.59 -13.02
N ASP A 51 1.85 -9.71 -12.41
CA ASP A 51 0.94 -10.67 -11.75
C ASP A 51 0.11 -9.99 -10.65
N VAL A 52 0.75 -9.13 -9.86
CA VAL A 52 0.07 -8.34 -8.82
C VAL A 52 -0.91 -7.37 -9.46
N GLU A 53 -0.48 -6.64 -10.48
CA GLU A 53 -1.31 -5.66 -11.16
C GLU A 53 -2.54 -6.29 -11.82
N ASP A 54 -2.40 -7.48 -12.42
CA ASP A 54 -3.52 -8.21 -13.03
C ASP A 54 -4.53 -8.67 -11.97
N ILE A 55 -4.06 -9.09 -10.78
CA ILE A 55 -4.93 -9.37 -9.63
C ILE A 55 -5.69 -8.10 -9.21
N VAL A 56 -5.02 -6.95 -9.10
CA VAL A 56 -5.68 -5.68 -8.73
C VAL A 56 -6.73 -5.29 -9.77
N LYS A 57 -6.38 -5.31 -11.06
CA LYS A 57 -7.29 -4.96 -12.16
C LYS A 57 -8.56 -5.80 -12.17
N ALA A 58 -8.46 -7.08 -11.79
CA ALA A 58 -9.61 -7.98 -11.70
C ALA A 58 -10.46 -7.77 -10.44
N TRP A 59 -9.92 -7.11 -9.41
CA TRP A 59 -10.61 -6.92 -8.12
C TRP A 59 -11.54 -5.69 -8.15
N LYS A 60 -12.79 -5.90 -8.57
CA LYS A 60 -13.79 -4.83 -8.75
C LYS A 60 -15.10 -5.14 -8.03
N SER A 61 -15.87 -4.08 -7.75
CA SER A 61 -17.23 -4.20 -7.20
C SER A 61 -18.29 -4.35 -8.30
N THR A 62 -18.19 -5.39 -9.12
CA THR A 62 -19.17 -5.66 -10.20
C THR A 62 -20.21 -6.70 -9.80
N GLU A 63 -19.77 -7.86 -9.32
CA GLU A 63 -20.65 -9.00 -8.95
C GLU A 63 -20.93 -9.06 -7.44
N ALA A 64 -19.97 -8.60 -6.64
CA ALA A 64 -20.03 -8.50 -5.19
C ALA A 64 -19.17 -7.33 -4.72
N ALA A 65 -19.40 -6.83 -3.51
CA ALA A 65 -18.60 -5.75 -2.96
C ALA A 65 -17.12 -6.19 -2.83
N ALA A 66 -16.20 -5.38 -3.34
CA ALA A 66 -14.79 -5.70 -3.35
C ALA A 66 -14.22 -5.94 -1.94
N TYR A 67 -14.73 -5.23 -0.94
CA TYR A 67 -14.25 -5.34 0.45
C TYR A 67 -14.44 -6.74 1.06
N THR A 68 -15.38 -7.56 0.58
CA THR A 68 -15.59 -8.92 1.09
C THR A 68 -14.65 -9.96 0.45
N SER A 69 -13.80 -9.55 -0.50
CA SER A 69 -12.90 -10.45 -1.22
C SER A 69 -11.73 -10.91 -0.34
N ASP A 70 -11.38 -12.20 -0.45
CA ASP A 70 -10.18 -12.78 0.17
C ASP A 70 -8.88 -12.10 -0.28
N ILE A 71 -8.89 -11.43 -1.44
CA ILE A 71 -7.76 -10.60 -1.90
C ILE A 71 -7.40 -9.55 -0.85
N GLY A 72 -8.40 -8.96 -0.17
CA GLY A 72 -8.20 -7.93 0.85
C GLY A 72 -7.31 -8.37 2.01
N SER A 73 -7.26 -9.66 2.35
CA SER A 73 -6.36 -10.20 3.40
C SER A 73 -4.87 -9.99 3.12
N LYS A 74 -4.51 -9.79 1.84
CA LYS A 74 -3.15 -9.50 1.39
C LYS A 74 -2.81 -8.02 1.41
N TRP A 75 -3.77 -7.14 1.70
CA TRP A 75 -3.61 -5.69 1.67
C TRP A 75 -3.57 -5.10 3.07
N ARG A 76 -3.04 -3.88 3.18
CA ARG A 76 -2.94 -3.13 4.43
C ARG A 76 -3.65 -1.79 4.35
N SER A 77 -4.18 -1.31 5.47
CA SER A 77 -4.76 0.03 5.55
C SER A 77 -3.68 1.10 5.43
N VAL A 78 -3.93 2.15 4.64
CA VAL A 78 -3.01 3.30 4.56
C VAL A 78 -3.00 4.08 5.87
N PHE A 79 -4.15 4.32 6.50
CA PHE A 79 -4.25 5.22 7.66
C PHE A 79 -4.83 4.54 8.90
N GLY A 80 -4.89 3.22 8.92
CA GLY A 80 -5.42 2.41 10.02
C GLY A 80 -6.91 2.07 9.86
N VAL A 81 -7.29 0.81 10.05
CA VAL A 81 -8.69 0.34 9.97
C VAL A 81 -9.54 0.88 11.12
N SER A 82 -8.89 1.21 12.25
CA SER A 82 -9.55 1.76 13.44
C SER A 82 -9.45 3.28 13.56
N ASN A 83 -8.79 3.94 12.60
CA ASN A 83 -8.59 5.38 12.65
C ASN A 83 -9.86 6.14 12.28
N SER A 84 -10.53 6.67 13.31
CA SER A 84 -11.72 7.51 13.14
C SER A 84 -11.39 8.99 12.88
N SER A 85 -10.12 9.38 12.94
CA SER A 85 -9.68 10.73 12.60
C SER A 85 -9.87 10.98 11.11
N GLY A 86 -10.31 12.19 10.73
CA GLY A 86 -10.56 12.55 9.34
C GLY A 86 -11.81 11.91 8.70
N GLY A 87 -12.60 11.15 9.46
CA GLY A 87 -13.89 10.61 8.99
C GLY A 87 -13.76 9.45 8.00
N GLN A 88 -12.66 8.69 8.08
CA GLN A 88 -12.45 7.49 7.30
C GLN A 88 -13.56 6.47 7.54
N THR A 89 -13.90 5.75 6.48
CA THR A 89 -14.83 4.64 6.48
C THR A 89 -14.04 3.34 6.46
N PHE A 90 -14.50 2.34 7.19
CA PHE A 90 -13.98 0.98 7.09
C PHE A 90 -15.18 0.02 7.03
N PRO A 91 -15.45 -0.61 5.87
CA PRO A 91 -16.65 -1.42 5.70
C PRO A 91 -16.60 -2.68 6.57
N SER A 92 -17.72 -2.98 7.23
CA SER A 92 -17.86 -4.17 8.08
C SER A 92 -17.70 -5.45 7.25
N GLY A 93 -16.86 -6.37 7.71
CA GLY A 93 -16.55 -7.61 7.00
C GLY A 93 -15.40 -7.49 6.00
N ALA A 94 -14.77 -6.32 5.88
CA ALA A 94 -13.51 -6.18 5.15
C ALA A 94 -12.41 -7.03 5.77
N LEU A 95 -11.61 -7.66 4.91
CA LEU A 95 -10.50 -8.54 5.32
C LEU A 95 -9.14 -7.83 5.37
N VAL A 96 -9.10 -6.54 5.00
CA VAL A 96 -7.92 -5.68 5.10
C VAL A 96 -7.57 -5.48 6.58
N THR A 97 -6.28 -5.43 6.88
CA THR A 97 -5.74 -5.27 8.23
C THR A 97 -4.73 -4.13 8.30
N ASP A 98 -4.37 -3.68 9.50
CA ASP A 98 -3.25 -2.76 9.70
C ASP A 98 -1.92 -3.49 9.49
N ASP A 99 -0.86 -2.74 9.21
CA ASP A 99 0.50 -3.27 9.10
C ASP A 99 1.26 -3.01 10.41
N PRO A 100 1.26 -3.97 11.35
CA PRO A 100 1.72 -3.72 12.70
C PRO A 100 3.23 -3.47 12.74
N PRO A 101 3.73 -2.74 13.75
CA PRO A 101 5.16 -2.53 13.92
C PRO A 101 5.93 -3.84 14.07
N VAL A 102 7.07 -3.93 13.40
CA VAL A 102 8.04 -4.99 13.61
C VAL A 102 9.17 -4.48 14.51
N GLY A 103 9.09 -4.88 15.79
CA GLY A 103 10.00 -4.40 16.82
C GLY A 103 9.75 -2.92 17.13
N THR A 104 10.78 -2.09 17.01
CA THR A 104 10.69 -0.63 17.21
C THR A 104 10.51 0.14 15.91
N CYS A 105 10.29 -0.54 14.78
CA CYS A 105 10.18 0.11 13.48
C CYS A 105 8.83 -0.13 12.81
N CYS A 106 8.54 0.81 11.90
CA CYS A 106 7.86 0.53 10.65
C CYS A 106 6.40 0.13 10.82
N ASP A 107 5.72 0.80 11.74
CA ASP A 107 4.27 0.76 11.88
C ASP A 107 3.65 1.46 10.65
N GLY A 108 2.97 0.70 9.79
CA GLY A 108 2.62 1.16 8.45
C GLY A 108 1.67 2.35 8.46
N ASP A 109 0.56 2.24 9.19
CA ASP A 109 -0.42 3.32 9.30
C ASP A 109 0.13 4.53 10.06
N ALA A 110 1.02 4.33 11.04
CA ALA A 110 1.68 5.45 11.71
C ALA A 110 2.68 6.18 10.80
N GLU A 111 3.48 5.47 10.00
CA GLU A 111 4.39 6.08 9.03
C GLU A 111 3.61 6.86 7.97
N TRP A 112 2.50 6.31 7.49
CA TRP A 112 1.59 7.01 6.59
C TRP A 112 0.98 8.24 7.25
N LEU A 113 0.42 8.14 8.45
CA LEU A 113 -0.17 9.30 9.14
C LEU A 113 0.85 10.43 9.33
N ASN A 114 2.08 10.09 9.71
CA ASN A 114 3.15 11.06 9.84
C ASN A 114 3.46 11.80 8.52
N GLU A 115 3.46 11.10 7.37
CA GLU A 115 3.64 11.74 6.05
C GLU A 115 2.52 12.73 5.70
N PHE A 116 1.35 12.58 6.33
CA PHE A 116 0.22 13.48 6.18
C PHE A 116 0.06 14.44 7.37
N GLY A 117 1.06 14.53 8.25
CA GLY A 117 1.04 15.40 9.43
C GLY A 117 -0.15 15.10 10.33
N ASP A 118 -0.44 13.83 10.58
CA ASP A 118 -1.55 13.33 11.40
C ASP A 118 -2.96 13.72 10.88
N ASN A 119 -3.06 14.11 9.61
CA ASN A 119 -4.31 14.47 8.95
C ASN A 119 -4.63 13.49 7.83
N PRO A 120 -5.29 12.35 8.12
CA PRO A 120 -5.61 11.35 7.11
C PRO A 120 -6.57 11.91 6.06
N ILE A 121 -6.49 11.35 4.86
CA ILE A 121 -7.35 11.73 3.74
C ILE A 121 -8.49 10.73 3.63
N LYS A 122 -9.72 11.24 3.69
CA LYS A 122 -10.92 10.44 3.44
C LYS A 122 -11.11 10.20 1.94
N THR A 123 -11.44 8.97 1.59
CA THR A 123 -11.98 8.63 0.27
C THR A 123 -13.34 9.28 -0.01
N PRO A 124 -13.64 9.65 -1.28
CA PRO A 124 -14.95 10.15 -1.67
C PRO A 124 -16.04 9.06 -1.75
N PHE A 125 -15.67 7.77 -1.70
CA PHE A 125 -16.61 6.64 -1.84
C PHE A 125 -17.20 6.23 -0.49
N GLN A 126 -18.42 5.66 -0.49
CA GLN A 126 -19.15 5.35 0.75
C GLN A 126 -18.56 4.18 1.51
N ASP A 127 -18.24 3.09 0.81
CA ASP A 127 -17.60 1.90 1.37
C ASP A 127 -16.09 1.87 1.07
N GLY A 128 -15.55 3.01 0.62
CA GLY A 128 -14.14 3.16 0.32
C GLY A 128 -13.27 3.10 1.56
N HIS A 129 -12.02 2.68 1.35
CA HIS A 129 -10.93 2.76 2.31
C HIS A 129 -9.61 2.74 1.55
N TYR A 130 -8.67 3.63 1.84
CA TYR A 130 -7.38 3.60 1.15
C TYR A 130 -6.52 2.47 1.69
N ILE A 131 -6.06 1.64 0.76
CA ILE A 131 -5.28 0.43 1.05
C ILE A 131 -4.00 0.42 0.24
N TYR A 132 -3.00 -0.30 0.71
CA TYR A 132 -1.74 -0.45 0.01
C TYR A 132 -1.11 -1.83 0.19
N ILE A 133 -0.18 -2.12 -0.71
CA ILE A 133 0.79 -3.21 -0.60
C ILE A 133 2.13 -2.69 -1.14
N VAL A 134 3.19 -3.40 -0.79
CA VAL A 134 4.51 -3.16 -1.40
C VAL A 134 5.08 -4.47 -1.89
N VAL A 135 5.30 -4.57 -3.20
CA VAL A 135 6.07 -5.64 -3.81
C VAL A 135 7.55 -5.38 -3.49
N PRO A 136 8.25 -6.32 -2.83
CA PRO A 136 9.60 -6.07 -2.35
C PRO A 136 10.56 -5.86 -3.53
N GLY A 137 11.52 -4.96 -3.34
CA GLY A 137 12.69 -4.89 -4.19
C GLY A 137 13.53 -6.17 -4.05
N GLY A 138 14.55 -6.31 -4.89
CA GLY A 138 15.40 -7.48 -4.82
C GLY A 138 16.69 -7.34 -5.60
N GLY A 139 17.30 -8.49 -5.90
CA GLY A 139 18.62 -8.57 -6.52
C GLY A 139 19.74 -7.93 -5.69
N ALA A 140 20.93 -7.86 -6.30
CA ALA A 140 22.13 -7.30 -5.71
C ALA A 140 23.03 -6.66 -6.78
N GLY A 141 23.91 -5.75 -6.37
CA GLY A 141 24.81 -5.05 -7.29
C GLY A 141 24.05 -4.35 -8.41
N ASN A 142 24.50 -4.56 -9.66
CA ASN A 142 23.89 -3.98 -10.87
C ASN A 142 22.54 -4.60 -11.24
N SER A 143 22.14 -5.69 -10.59
CA SER A 143 20.83 -6.33 -10.79
C SER A 143 19.85 -6.01 -9.66
N ALA A 144 20.17 -5.01 -8.82
CA ALA A 144 19.27 -4.56 -7.78
C ALA A 144 18.03 -3.86 -8.39
N SER A 145 16.87 -4.16 -7.84
CA SER A 145 15.59 -3.55 -8.23
C SER A 145 14.91 -2.90 -7.03
N SER A 146 14.29 -1.75 -7.26
CA SER A 146 13.52 -1.01 -6.24
C SER A 146 12.21 -1.73 -5.92
N PRO A 147 11.65 -1.56 -4.70
CA PRO A 147 10.28 -1.98 -4.42
C PRO A 147 9.28 -1.22 -5.28
N THR A 148 8.09 -1.80 -5.44
CA THR A 148 6.95 -1.17 -6.14
C THR A 148 5.76 -1.10 -5.19
N ILE A 149 5.17 0.08 -5.04
CA ILE A 149 3.96 0.26 -4.23
C ILE A 149 2.72 0.27 -5.10
N PHE A 150 1.66 -0.36 -4.60
CA PHE A 150 0.30 -0.18 -5.10
C PHE A 150 -0.53 0.46 -4.00
N VAL A 151 -1.33 1.45 -4.37
CA VAL A 151 -2.36 2.04 -3.51
C VAL A 151 -3.67 1.91 -4.25
N ALA A 152 -4.73 1.55 -3.55
CA ALA A 152 -6.06 1.43 -4.12
C ALA A 152 -7.14 1.96 -3.17
N ASP A 153 -8.33 2.18 -3.71
CA ASP A 153 -9.54 2.39 -2.94
C ASP A 153 -10.33 1.08 -2.84
N LEU A 154 -10.63 0.64 -1.62
CA LEU A 154 -11.34 -0.61 -1.34
C LEU A 154 -12.77 -0.67 -1.92
N GLU A 155 -13.37 0.46 -2.29
CA GLU A 155 -14.67 0.50 -2.99
C GLU A 155 -14.63 -0.30 -4.30
N SER A 156 -13.61 -0.10 -5.13
CA SER A 156 -13.39 -0.87 -6.37
C SER A 156 -11.91 -0.79 -6.76
N PRO A 157 -11.03 -1.61 -6.15
CA PRO A 157 -9.58 -1.48 -6.29
C PRO A 157 -9.11 -1.47 -7.75
N GLY A 158 -9.65 -2.35 -8.59
CA GLY A 158 -9.29 -2.45 -10.00
C GLY A 158 -9.67 -1.23 -10.86
N ASP A 159 -10.62 -0.41 -10.42
CA ASP A 159 -10.97 0.85 -11.08
C ASP A 159 -10.23 2.05 -10.47
N TYR A 160 -9.83 1.94 -9.20
CA TYR A 160 -9.29 3.04 -8.40
C TYR A 160 -7.96 2.67 -7.74
N TYR A 161 -6.97 2.21 -8.53
CA TYR A 161 -5.61 2.00 -8.05
C TYR A 161 -4.59 2.89 -8.75
N LYS A 162 -3.44 3.02 -8.09
CA LYS A 162 -2.21 3.57 -8.64
C LYS A 162 -1.03 2.69 -8.28
N LYS A 163 -0.04 2.68 -9.17
CA LYS A 163 1.23 1.97 -9.00
C LYS A 163 2.36 2.99 -9.10
N TYR A 164 3.39 2.83 -8.26
CA TYR A 164 4.63 3.61 -8.36
C TYR A 164 5.84 2.69 -8.21
N ALA A 165 6.69 2.73 -9.24
CA ALA A 165 8.01 2.14 -9.28
C ALA A 165 9.03 3.30 -9.39
N PRO A 166 9.93 3.47 -8.40
CA PRO A 166 10.93 4.54 -8.36
C PRO A 166 12.03 4.43 -9.42
#